data_AF-A0A354M9N5-F1
#
_entry.id   AF-A0A354M9N5-F1
#
_cell.length_a   1.000
_cell.length_b   1.000
_cell.length_c   1.000
_cell.angle_alpha   90.00
_cell.angle_beta   90.00
_cell.angle_gamma   90.00
#
_symmetry.space_group_name_H-M   'P 1'
#
loop_
_entity.id
_entity.type
_entity.pdbx_description
1 polymer ?
#
loop_
_entity_poly.entity_id
_entity_poly.type
_entity_poly.pdbx_seq_one_letter_code
_entity_poly.pdbx_strand_id
1 'polypeptide(L)'
;MRKKELLLQNTQLFDKLTVYEMQIAKLKEELAERDKLINEQKAEIERIKNENAAKPLKTLEEKVIKQAAAADNIDYGAQIIGKTVVAAAKYCNRLTTGETENSKELLNLILGRTEVAKAEILKTVSSDIAFDEKKAKIDAEYESAKDYFESVIRQ
;
A
#
# COMPACT_ATOMS: atom_id res chain seq x y z
N MET A 1 41.07 74.22 28.32
CA MET A 1 40.80 73.13 29.27
C MET A 1 41.93 73.05 30.28
N ARG A 2 41.61 72.93 31.58
CA ARG A 2 42.65 72.78 32.61
C ARG A 2 43.09 71.31 32.67
N LYS A 3 44.38 71.05 32.90
CA LYS A 3 44.99 69.71 32.97
C LYS A 3 44.20 68.71 33.85
N LYS A 4 43.61 69.20 34.94
CA LYS A 4 42.79 68.40 35.87
C LYS A 4 41.47 67.91 35.26
N GLU A 5 40.82 68.72 34.42
CA GLU A 5 39.56 68.36 33.73
C GLU A 5 39.83 67.29 32.66
N LEU A 6 40.94 67.40 31.93
CA LEU A 6 41.40 66.39 30.96
C LEU A 6 41.72 65.04 31.61
N LEU A 7 42.40 65.05 32.77
CA LEU A 7 42.68 63.82 33.53
C LEU A 7 41.40 63.11 33.96
N LEU A 8 40.41 63.86 34.46
CA LEU A 8 39.12 63.30 34.87
C LEU A 8 38.36 62.69 33.70
N GLN A 9 38.32 63.38 32.56
CA GLN A 9 37.68 62.88 31.34
C GLN A 9 38.35 61.61 30.82
N ASN A 10 39.69 61.56 30.84
CA ASN A 10 40.43 60.36 30.45
C ASN A 10 40.11 59.17 31.36
N THR A 11 40.08 59.35 32.68
CA THR A 11 39.69 58.26 33.60
C THR A 11 38.27 57.76 33.30
N GLN A 12 37.30 58.66 33.11
CA GLN A 12 35.93 58.28 32.76
C GLN A 12 35.83 57.56 31.40
N LEU A 13 36.66 57.94 30.43
CA LEU A 13 36.75 57.27 29.14
C LEU A 13 37.31 55.85 29.28
N PHE A 14 38.36 55.66 30.08
CA PHE A 14 38.93 54.33 30.36
C PHE A 14 37.95 53.41 31.08
N ASP A 15 37.21 53.94 32.06
CA ASP A 15 36.19 53.16 32.78
C ASP A 15 35.10 52.69 31.80
N LYS A 16 34.62 53.58 30.92
CA LYS A 16 33.64 53.24 29.89
C LYS A 16 34.18 52.24 28.87
N LEU A 17 35.43 52.40 28.44
CA LEU A 17 36.09 51.49 27.52
C LEU A 17 36.13 50.07 28.10
N THR A 18 36.53 49.95 29.38
CA THR A 18 36.60 48.68 30.10
C THR A 18 35.22 48.01 30.18
N VAL A 19 34.17 48.78 30.49
CA VAL A 19 32.79 48.26 30.53
C VAL A 19 32.34 47.76 29.15
N TYR A 20 32.63 48.50 28.08
CA TYR A 20 32.27 48.07 26.73
C TYR A 20 33.07 46.86 26.27
N GLU A 21 34.34 46.75 26.62
CA GLU A 21 35.15 45.54 26.34
C GLU A 21 34.57 44.31 27.02
N MET A 22 34.14 44.43 28.29
CA MET A 22 33.45 43.35 29.01
C MET A 22 32.12 42.95 28.34
N GLN A 23 31.32 43.93 27.91
CA GLN A 23 30.06 43.66 27.21
C GLN A 23 30.28 42.98 25.86
N ILE A 24 31.30 43.41 25.11
CA ILE A 24 31.68 42.78 23.83
C ILE A 24 32.12 41.34 24.06
N ALA A 25 32.91 41.07 25.10
CA ALA A 25 33.33 39.71 25.44
C ALA A 25 32.13 38.82 25.74
N LYS A 26 31.19 39.29 26.56
CA LYS A 26 29.96 38.56 26.89
C LYS A 26 29.09 38.29 25.66
N LEU A 27 28.90 39.28 24.79
CA LEU A 27 28.11 39.11 23.57
C LEU A 27 28.75 38.11 22.59
N LYS A 28 30.08 38.07 22.51
CA LYS A 28 30.81 37.08 21.71
C LYS A 28 30.62 35.65 22.24
N GLU A 29 30.60 35.48 23.55
CA GLU A 29 30.32 34.20 24.19
C GLU A 29 28.89 33.73 23.90
N GLU A 30 27.89 34.59 24.09
CA GLU A 30 26.49 34.29 23.79
C GLU A 30 26.26 33.95 22.30
N LEU A 31 26.98 34.62 21.38
CA LEU A 31 26.93 34.30 19.96
C LEU A 31 27.49 32.91 19.66
N ALA A 32 28.62 32.55 20.26
CA ALA A 32 29.23 31.23 20.08
C ALA A 32 28.33 30.10 20.60
N GLU A 33 27.66 30.31 21.74
CA GLU A 33 26.68 29.35 22.27
C GLU A 33 25.47 29.17 21.34
N ARG A 34 24.93 30.27 20.81
CA ARG A 34 23.80 30.22 19.87
C ARG A 34 24.18 29.54 18.55
N ASP A 35 25.36 29.81 18.01
CA ASP A 35 25.83 29.15 16.79
C ASP A 35 25.98 27.64 16.98
N LYS A 36 26.46 27.20 18.15
CA LYS A 36 26.50 25.77 18.49
C LYS A 36 25.11 25.15 18.50
N LEU A 37 24.15 25.79 19.15
CA LEU A 37 22.76 25.31 19.24
C LEU A 37 22.09 25.24 17.85
N ILE A 38 22.31 26.25 17.00
CA ILE A 38 21.78 26.27 15.63
C ILE A 38 22.33 25.07 14.82
N ASN A 39 23.61 24.76 14.96
CA ASN A 39 24.22 23.64 14.25
C ASN A 39 23.68 22.28 14.75
N GLU A 40 23.48 22.12 16.05
CA GLU A 40 22.86 20.93 16.64
C GLU A 40 21.42 20.75 16.14
N GLN A 41 20.61 21.81 16.15
CA GLN A 41 19.23 21.78 15.65
C GLN A 41 19.16 21.49 14.14
N LYS A 42 20.06 22.06 13.34
CA LYS A 42 20.14 21.76 11.90
C LYS A 42 20.48 20.28 11.65
N ALA A 43 21.40 19.72 12.42
CA ALA A 43 21.75 18.31 12.32
C ALA A 43 20.56 17.39 12.68
N GLU A 44 19.79 17.76 13.71
CA GLU A 44 18.61 17.00 14.13
C GLU A 44 17.47 17.09 13.10
N ILE A 45 17.24 18.26 12.50
CA ILE A 45 16.26 18.42 11.42
C ILE A 45 16.61 17.52 10.23
N GLU A 46 17.89 17.44 9.83
CA GLU A 46 18.32 16.57 8.75
C GLU A 46 18.18 15.08 9.10
N ARG A 47 18.38 14.68 10.36
CA ARG A 47 18.09 13.30 10.82
C ARG A 47 16.61 12.96 10.70
N ILE A 48 15.74 13.79 11.26
CA ILE A 48 14.28 13.58 11.25
C ILE A 48 13.73 13.56 9.81
N LYS A 49 14.25 14.44 8.94
CA LYS A 49 13.89 14.48 7.53
C LYS A 49 14.28 13.18 6.81
N ASN A 50 15.47 12.66 7.07
CA ASN A 50 15.93 11.39 6.49
C ASN A 50 15.17 10.17 7.03
N GLU A 51 14.74 10.19 8.29
CA GLU A 51 13.90 9.13 8.87
C GLU A 51 12.47 9.14 8.31
N ASN A 52 11.88 10.31 8.10
CA ASN A 52 10.48 10.44 7.64
C ASN A 52 10.31 10.38 6.11
N ALA A 53 11.32 10.68 5.31
CA ALA A 53 11.15 10.89 3.87
C ALA A 53 11.03 9.63 2.99
N ALA A 54 11.38 8.42 3.45
CA ALA A 54 11.62 7.31 2.50
C ALA A 54 10.91 5.98 2.74
N LYS A 55 10.49 5.64 3.97
CA LYS A 55 10.00 4.28 4.27
C LYS A 55 8.47 4.13 4.33
N PRO A 56 7.70 5.04 4.95
CA PRO A 56 6.27 4.83 5.12
C PRO A 56 5.48 5.01 3.82
N LEU A 57 5.76 6.05 3.02
CA LEU A 57 4.95 6.34 1.82
C LEU A 57 5.16 5.31 0.71
N LYS A 58 6.41 4.97 0.35
CA LYS A 58 6.69 4.00 -0.72
C LYS A 58 6.10 2.61 -0.41
N THR A 59 6.19 2.17 0.84
CA THR A 59 5.60 0.90 1.25
C THR A 59 4.06 0.94 1.29
N LEU A 60 3.46 2.11 1.53
CA LEU A 60 2.01 2.30 1.46
C LEU A 60 1.52 2.35 0.01
N GLU A 61 2.22 3.06 -0.87
CA GLU A 61 1.94 3.15 -2.31
C GLU A 61 2.00 1.76 -2.96
N GLU A 62 3.06 0.97 -2.69
CA GLU A 62 3.16 -0.41 -3.17
C GLU A 62 2.01 -1.30 -2.66
N LYS A 63 1.57 -1.12 -1.41
CA LYS A 63 0.42 -1.87 -0.85
C LYS A 63 -0.90 -1.47 -1.50
N VAL A 64 -1.11 -0.17 -1.75
CA VAL A 64 -2.33 0.34 -2.40
C VAL A 64 -2.42 -0.15 -3.84
N ILE A 65 -1.31 -0.13 -4.59
CA ILE A 65 -1.27 -0.65 -5.97
C ILE A 65 -1.54 -2.16 -6.00
N LYS A 66 -0.94 -2.93 -5.07
CA LYS A 66 -1.22 -4.38 -4.95
C LYS A 66 -2.66 -4.68 -4.57
N GLN A 67 -3.29 -3.88 -3.70
CA GLN A 67 -4.69 -4.04 -3.35
C GLN A 67 -5.64 -3.71 -4.50
N ALA A 68 -5.38 -2.64 -5.26
CA ALA A 68 -6.18 -2.28 -6.43
C ALA A 68 -6.09 -3.36 -7.51
N ALA A 69 -4.88 -3.85 -7.81
CA ALA A 69 -4.70 -4.96 -8.76
C ALA A 69 -5.34 -6.26 -8.27
N ALA A 70 -5.37 -6.52 -6.95
CA ALA A 70 -6.04 -7.68 -6.39
C ALA A 70 -7.58 -7.58 -6.47
N ALA A 71 -8.15 -6.38 -6.39
CA ALA A 71 -9.60 -6.19 -6.49
C ALA A 71 -10.14 -6.60 -7.87
N ASP A 72 -9.48 -6.16 -8.96
CA ASP A 72 -9.89 -6.50 -10.33
C ASP A 72 -9.81 -8.02 -10.62
N ASN A 73 -8.81 -8.69 -10.03
CA ASN A 73 -8.65 -10.14 -10.08
C ASN A 73 -9.81 -10.89 -9.40
N ILE A 74 -10.18 -10.42 -8.22
CA ILE A 74 -11.22 -11.05 -7.40
C ILE A 74 -12.59 -10.84 -8.05
N ASP A 75 -12.87 -9.64 -8.53
CA ASP A 75 -14.13 -9.31 -9.19
C ASP A 75 -14.32 -10.15 -10.47
N TYR A 76 -13.28 -10.30 -11.28
CA TYR A 76 -13.35 -11.16 -12.47
C TYR A 76 -13.63 -12.63 -12.12
N GLY A 77 -12.88 -13.18 -11.16
CA GLY A 77 -13.08 -14.56 -10.71
C GLY A 77 -14.49 -14.80 -10.17
N ALA A 78 -15.01 -13.87 -9.37
CA ALA A 78 -16.37 -13.93 -8.84
C ALA A 78 -17.44 -13.90 -9.95
N GLN A 79 -17.26 -13.06 -10.97
CA GLN A 79 -18.17 -13.01 -12.13
C GLN A 79 -18.22 -14.33 -12.88
N ILE A 80 -17.06 -14.95 -13.14
CA ILE A 80 -17.00 -16.22 -13.86
C ILE A 80 -17.58 -17.37 -13.03
N ILE A 81 -17.30 -17.42 -11.71
CA ILE A 81 -17.97 -18.36 -10.80
C ILE A 81 -19.49 -18.21 -10.88
N GLY A 82 -20.01 -16.97 -10.86
CA GLY A 82 -21.43 -16.70 -11.02
C GLY A 82 -21.98 -17.27 -12.33
N LYS A 83 -21.28 -17.07 -13.45
CA LYS A 83 -21.65 -17.65 -14.76
C LYS A 83 -21.64 -19.18 -14.73
N THR A 84 -20.64 -19.81 -14.12
CA THR A 84 -20.55 -21.28 -13.99
C THR A 84 -21.74 -21.84 -13.21
N VAL A 85 -22.09 -21.23 -12.07
CA VAL A 85 -23.22 -21.66 -11.24
C VAL A 85 -24.55 -21.52 -11.98
N VAL A 86 -24.76 -20.39 -12.67
CA VAL A 86 -25.98 -20.17 -13.47
C VAL A 86 -26.07 -21.18 -14.61
N ALA A 87 -24.95 -21.49 -15.27
CA ALA A 87 -24.92 -22.52 -16.29
C ALA A 87 -25.31 -23.89 -15.71
N ALA A 88 -24.64 -24.33 -14.64
CA ALA A 88 -24.94 -25.58 -13.96
C ALA A 88 -26.42 -25.69 -13.56
N ALA A 89 -26.99 -24.62 -12.98
CA ALA A 89 -28.40 -24.58 -12.61
C ALA A 89 -29.35 -24.79 -13.81
N LYS A 90 -29.04 -24.23 -14.98
CA LYS A 90 -29.81 -24.48 -16.21
C LYS A 90 -29.80 -25.96 -16.60
N TYR A 91 -28.63 -26.61 -16.54
CA TYR A 91 -28.51 -28.03 -16.85
C TYR A 91 -29.23 -28.90 -15.79
N CYS A 92 -29.08 -28.61 -14.49
CA CYS A 92 -29.81 -29.30 -13.43
C CYS A 92 -31.34 -29.20 -13.60
N ASN A 93 -31.86 -28.02 -13.95
CA ASN A 93 -33.29 -27.84 -14.20
C ASN A 93 -33.79 -28.67 -15.38
N ARG A 94 -32.97 -28.87 -16.42
CA ARG A 94 -33.30 -29.74 -17.57
C ARG A 94 -33.34 -31.21 -17.18
N LEU A 95 -32.42 -31.66 -16.32
CA LEU A 95 -32.44 -33.04 -15.79
C LEU A 95 -33.66 -33.29 -14.91
N THR A 96 -34.07 -32.30 -14.11
CA THR A 96 -35.21 -32.45 -13.18
C THR A 96 -36.56 -32.44 -13.90
N THR A 97 -36.64 -31.93 -15.13
CA THR A 97 -37.88 -31.88 -15.92
C THR A 97 -38.13 -33.13 -16.77
N GLY A 98 -37.08 -33.89 -17.11
CA GLY A 98 -37.19 -35.18 -17.77
C GLY A 98 -36.97 -36.30 -16.75
N GLU A 99 -38.01 -36.69 -16.02
CA GLU A 99 -37.96 -37.77 -15.01
C GLU A 99 -37.38 -39.07 -15.63
N THR A 100 -36.08 -39.29 -15.41
CA THR A 100 -35.34 -40.48 -15.83
C THR A 100 -34.65 -41.07 -14.60
N GLU A 101 -34.51 -42.41 -14.53
CA GLU A 101 -33.94 -43.11 -13.36
C GLU A 101 -32.58 -42.55 -12.91
N ASN A 102 -31.77 -42.06 -13.85
CA ASN A 102 -30.41 -41.58 -13.59
C ASN A 102 -30.31 -40.08 -13.27
N SER A 103 -31.43 -39.35 -13.25
CA SER A 103 -31.44 -37.88 -13.08
C SER A 103 -30.71 -37.41 -11.81
N LYS A 104 -30.81 -38.17 -10.70
CA LYS A 104 -30.15 -37.85 -9.43
C LYS A 104 -28.62 -37.97 -9.52
N GLU A 105 -28.12 -38.99 -10.21
CA GLU A 105 -26.68 -39.20 -10.38
C GLU A 105 -26.08 -38.13 -11.29
N LEU A 106 -26.73 -37.86 -12.42
CA LEU A 106 -26.32 -36.82 -13.36
C LEU A 106 -26.31 -35.42 -12.70
N LEU A 107 -27.30 -35.15 -11.83
CA LEU A 107 -27.34 -33.91 -11.05
C LEU A 107 -26.16 -33.79 -10.08
N ASN A 108 -25.80 -34.88 -9.39
CA ASN A 108 -24.62 -34.91 -8.52
C ASN A 108 -23.31 -34.71 -9.29
N LEU A 109 -23.19 -35.25 -10.50
CA LEU A 109 -22.03 -35.04 -11.38
C LEU A 109 -21.87 -33.55 -11.75
N ILE A 110 -22.96 -32.88 -12.14
CA ILE A 110 -22.95 -31.45 -12.47
C ILE A 110 -22.58 -30.61 -11.25
N LEU A 111 -23.17 -30.89 -10.09
CA LEU A 111 -22.84 -30.17 -8.85
C LEU A 111 -21.37 -30.38 -8.45
N GLY A 112 -20.87 -31.62 -8.52
CA GLY A 112 -19.48 -31.94 -8.23
C GLY A 112 -18.51 -31.19 -9.15
N ARG A 113 -18.74 -31.20 -10.47
CA ARG A 113 -17.91 -30.44 -11.41
C ARG A 113 -17.99 -28.93 -11.17
N THR A 114 -19.15 -28.42 -10.76
CA THR A 114 -19.33 -26.99 -10.42
C THR A 114 -18.46 -26.58 -9.24
N GLU A 115 -18.40 -27.40 -8.17
CA GLU A 115 -17.55 -27.11 -7.02
C GLU A 115 -16.05 -27.19 -7.35
N VAL A 116 -15.65 -28.16 -8.18
CA VAL A 116 -14.26 -28.26 -8.67
C VAL A 116 -13.89 -26.99 -9.46
N ALA A 117 -14.72 -26.58 -10.42
CA ALA A 117 -14.46 -25.39 -11.24
C ALA A 117 -14.36 -24.13 -10.37
N LYS A 118 -15.21 -23.97 -9.35
CA LYS A 118 -15.10 -22.85 -8.39
C LYS A 118 -13.75 -22.84 -7.67
N ALA A 119 -13.33 -23.99 -7.16
CA ALA A 119 -12.07 -24.11 -6.44
C ALA A 119 -10.87 -23.80 -7.35
N GLU A 120 -10.90 -24.25 -8.60
CA GLU A 120 -9.85 -23.99 -9.58
C GLU A 120 -9.78 -22.51 -10.02
N ILE A 121 -10.93 -21.87 -10.20
CA ILE A 121 -11.01 -20.43 -10.47
C ILE A 121 -10.42 -19.64 -9.29
N LEU A 122 -10.82 -19.95 -8.05
CA LEU A 122 -10.29 -19.29 -6.85
C LEU A 122 -8.78 -19.49 -6.69
N LYS A 123 -8.28 -20.69 -7.00
CA LYS A 123 -6.85 -21.00 -6.98
C LYS A 123 -6.09 -20.15 -8.00
N THR A 124 -6.64 -20.01 -9.21
CA THR A 124 -6.05 -19.16 -10.26
C THR A 124 -6.05 -17.68 -9.88
N VAL A 125 -7.14 -17.16 -9.34
CA VAL A 125 -7.24 -15.77 -8.84
C VAL A 125 -6.17 -15.48 -7.79
N SER A 126 -5.93 -16.44 -6.89
CA SER A 126 -4.97 -16.33 -5.79
C SER A 126 -3.52 -16.60 -6.19
N SER A 127 -3.25 -16.99 -7.43
CA SER A 127 -1.90 -17.30 -7.91
C SER A 127 -1.08 -16.04 -8.22
N ASP A 128 0.25 -16.16 -8.26
CA ASP A 128 1.16 -15.05 -8.52
C ASP A 128 1.55 -14.95 -10.02
N ILE A 129 0.57 -15.09 -10.90
CA ILE A 129 0.75 -14.96 -12.36
C ILE A 129 0.09 -13.66 -12.87
N ALA A 130 0.45 -13.23 -14.08
CA ALA A 130 -0.07 -12.02 -14.70
C ALA A 130 -1.60 -12.08 -14.89
N PHE A 131 -2.28 -10.92 -14.82
CA PHE A 131 -3.75 -10.83 -14.91
C PHE A 131 -4.31 -11.45 -16.20
N ASP A 132 -3.68 -11.19 -17.34
CA ASP A 132 -4.13 -11.74 -18.62
C ASP A 132 -4.03 -13.28 -18.66
N GLU A 133 -2.99 -13.85 -18.04
CA GLU A 133 -2.85 -15.30 -17.91
C GLU A 133 -3.89 -15.89 -16.95
N LYS A 134 -4.21 -15.18 -15.85
CA LYS A 134 -5.30 -15.59 -14.95
C LYS A 134 -6.62 -15.63 -15.70
N LYS A 135 -6.91 -14.58 -16.46
CA LYS A 135 -8.14 -14.46 -17.25
C LYS A 135 -8.29 -15.62 -18.22
N ALA A 136 -7.26 -15.90 -19.00
CA ALA A 136 -7.25 -17.02 -19.95
C ALA A 136 -7.48 -18.38 -19.28
N LYS A 137 -6.85 -18.64 -18.13
CA LYS A 137 -7.04 -19.89 -17.36
C LYS A 137 -8.43 -20.00 -16.76
N ILE A 138 -8.97 -18.90 -16.22
CA ILE A 138 -10.32 -18.85 -15.66
C ILE A 138 -11.37 -19.11 -16.75
N ASP A 139 -11.21 -18.50 -17.92
CA ASP A 139 -12.11 -18.68 -19.06
C ASP A 139 -12.05 -20.12 -19.59
N ALA A 140 -10.85 -20.71 -19.66
CA ALA A 140 -10.68 -22.11 -20.04
C ALA A 140 -11.38 -23.06 -19.06
N GLU A 141 -11.30 -22.78 -17.75
CA GLU A 141 -11.95 -23.60 -16.74
C GLU A 141 -13.49 -23.49 -16.81
N TYR A 142 -14.01 -22.31 -17.14
CA TYR A 142 -15.44 -22.12 -17.40
C TYR A 142 -15.92 -22.93 -18.62
N GLU A 143 -15.25 -22.82 -19.76
CA GLU A 143 -15.65 -23.57 -20.96
C GLU A 143 -15.52 -25.09 -20.74
N SER A 144 -14.45 -25.54 -20.09
CA SER A 144 -14.27 -26.94 -19.69
C SER A 144 -15.42 -27.46 -18.81
N ALA A 145 -15.86 -26.67 -17.82
CA ALA A 145 -17.00 -27.03 -16.98
C ALA A 145 -18.31 -27.10 -17.78
N LYS A 146 -18.52 -26.15 -18.71
CA LYS A 146 -19.70 -26.12 -19.56
C LYS A 146 -19.76 -27.29 -20.54
N ASP A 147 -18.66 -27.63 -21.19
CA ASP A 147 -18.55 -28.81 -22.05
C ASP A 147 -18.85 -30.10 -21.28
N TYR A 148 -18.37 -30.18 -20.03
CA TYR A 148 -18.70 -31.29 -19.14
C TYR A 148 -20.20 -31.35 -18.84
N PHE A 149 -20.84 -30.23 -18.50
CA PHE A 149 -22.29 -30.19 -18.24
C PHE A 149 -23.08 -30.64 -19.46
N GLU A 150 -22.69 -30.23 -20.66
CA GLU A 150 -23.32 -30.68 -21.90
C GLU A 150 -23.14 -32.18 -22.13
N SER A 151 -21.94 -32.71 -21.89
CA SER A 151 -21.66 -34.14 -21.99
C SER A 151 -22.55 -34.97 -21.06
N VAL A 152 -22.73 -34.53 -19.81
CA VAL A 152 -23.58 -35.21 -18.82
C VAL A 152 -25.05 -35.23 -19.24
N ILE A 153 -25.55 -34.18 -19.89
CA ILE A 153 -26.95 -34.13 -20.38
C ILE A 153 -27.17 -34.97 -21.65
N ARG A 154 -26.11 -35.25 -22.43
CA ARG A 154 -26.21 -36.07 -23.65
C ARG A 154 -26.16 -37.58 -23.38
N GLN A 155 -25.91 -38.01 -22.14
CA GLN A 155 -25.94 -39.42 -21.71
C GLN A 155 -27.37 -39.88 -21.46
#